data_AF-M2B205-F1
#
_entry.id   AF-M2B205-F1
#
_cell.length_a   1.000
_cell.length_b   1.000
_cell.length_c   1.000
_cell.angle_alpha   90.00
_cell.angle_beta   90.00
_cell.angle_gamma   90.00
#
_symmetry.space_group_name_H-M   'P 1'
#
loop_
_entity.id
_entity.type
_entity.pdbx_description
1 polymer ?
#
loop_
_entity_poly.entity_id
_entity_poly.type
_entity_poly.pdbx_seq_one_letter_code
_entity_poly.pdbx_strand_id
1 'polypeptide(L)' 'MITLGGVDYYSVQEAAERLNVSYDYLLKKKEQIGYIQEKPGASVWLASTALEAFLKKFEVVPKTMYTLQEK' A
#
# COMPACT_ATOMS: atom_id res chain seq x y z
N MET A 1 -9.26 5.01 9.49
CA MET A 1 -8.73 3.80 10.17
C MET A 1 -9.86 3.01 10.83
N ILE A 2 -9.89 1.68 10.66
CA ILE A 2 -10.80 0.77 11.39
C ILE A 2 -10.00 -0.37 12.03
N THR A 3 -10.46 -0.90 13.15
CA THR A 3 -9.81 -2.03 13.82
C THR A 3 -10.74 -3.23 13.79
N LEU A 4 -10.30 -4.35 13.21
CA LEU A 4 -11.06 -5.59 13.09
C LEU A 4 -10.21 -6.75 13.61
N GLY A 5 -10.70 -7.46 14.63
CA GLY A 5 -10.02 -8.63 15.20
C GLY A 5 -8.62 -8.32 15.76
N GLY A 6 -8.37 -7.08 16.21
CA GLY A 6 -7.05 -6.64 16.68
C GLY A 6 -6.07 -6.27 15.56
N VAL A 7 -6.50 -6.27 14.31
CA VAL A 7 -5.74 -5.77 13.16
C VAL A 7 -6.29 -4.41 12.76
N ASP A 8 -5.39 -3.44 12.66
CA ASP A 8 -5.72 -2.12 12.15
C ASP A 8 -5.73 -2.10 10.63
N TYR A 9 -6.72 -1.43 10.06
CA TYR A 9 -6.86 -1.22 8.63
C TYR A 9 -6.95 0.26 8.31
N TYR A 10 -6.21 0.66 7.27
CA TYR A 10 -6.26 1.99 6.70
C TYR A 10 -7.08 2.00 5.43
N SER A 11 -7.82 3.08 5.19
CA SER A 11 -8.33 3.29 3.84
C SER A 11 -7.16 3.41 2.85
N VAL A 12 -7.40 3.10 1.58
CA VAL A 12 -6.35 3.23 0.54
C VAL A 12 -5.78 4.66 0.50
N GLN A 13 -6.60 5.67 0.78
CA GLN A 13 -6.18 7.07 0.83
C GLN A 13 -5.29 7.36 2.05
N GLU A 14 -5.69 6.96 3.26
CA GLU A 14 -4.84 7.12 4.45
C GLU A 14 -3.51 6.38 4.31
N ALA A 15 -3.53 5.17 3.73
CA ALA A 15 -2.34 4.42 3.43
C ALA A 15 -1.45 5.16 2.40
N ALA A 16 -2.03 5.72 1.35
CA ALA A 16 -1.30 6.49 0.33
C ALA A 16 -0.57 7.68 0.95
N GLU A 17 -1.26 8.44 1.80
CA GLU A 17 -0.71 9.62 2.46
C GLU A 17 0.41 9.26 3.44
N ARG A 18 0.21 8.24 4.28
CA ARG A 18 1.21 7.79 5.26
C ARG A 18 2.48 7.27 4.61
N LEU A 19 2.33 6.59 3.48
CA LEU A 19 3.45 5.98 2.78
C LEU A 19 4.05 6.87 1.71
N ASN A 20 3.47 8.05 1.47
CA ASN A 20 3.85 8.95 0.39
C ASN A 20 3.85 8.26 -1.00
N VAL A 21 2.85 7.41 -1.25
CA VAL A 21 2.68 6.68 -2.51
C VAL A 21 1.38 7.07 -3.19
N SER A 22 1.29 6.89 -4.50
CA SER A 22 0.06 7.19 -5.24
C SER A 22 -1.08 6.24 -4.86
N TYR A 23 -2.29 6.79 -4.70
CA TYR A 23 -3.51 6.01 -4.46
C TYR A 23 -3.70 4.88 -5.48
N ASP A 24 -3.51 5.17 -6.78
CA ASP A 24 -3.63 4.20 -7.87
C ASP A 24 -2.62 3.04 -7.73
N TYR A 25 -1.41 3.34 -7.27
CA TYR A 25 -0.38 2.34 -7.04
C TYR A 25 -0.78 1.36 -5.94
N LEU A 26 -1.26 1.88 -4.79
CA LEU A 26 -1.76 1.03 -3.71
C LEU A 26 -2.99 0.24 -4.13
N LEU A 27 -3.89 0.84 -4.91
CA LEU A 27 -5.08 0.16 -5.41
C LEU A 27 -4.72 -1.03 -6.32
N LYS A 28 -3.72 -0.88 -7.20
CA LYS A 28 -3.18 -1.98 -8.03
C LYS A 28 -2.47 -3.05 -7.20
N LYS A 29 -1.94 -2.70 -6.04
CA LYS A 29 -1.21 -3.60 -5.14
C LYS A 29 -2.07 -4.16 -4.01
N LYS A 30 -3.35 -3.78 -3.90
CA LYS A 30 -4.26 -4.17 -2.82
C LYS A 30 -4.34 -5.69 -2.62
N GLU A 31 -4.31 -6.47 -3.71
CA GLU A 31 -4.34 -7.94 -3.66
C GLU A 31 -3.05 -8.52 -3.06
N GLN A 32 -1.91 -7.87 -3.26
CA GLN A 32 -0.62 -8.29 -2.70
C GLN A 32 -0.45 -7.85 -1.24
N ILE A 33 -1.05 -6.72 -0.87
CA ILE A 33 -1.04 -6.17 0.49
C ILE A 33 -2.03 -6.92 1.38
N GLY A 34 -3.12 -7.44 0.82
CA GLY A 34 -4.23 -7.96 1.62
C GLY A 34 -5.19 -6.82 1.97
N TYR A 35 -6.38 -6.90 1.38
CA TYR A 35 -7.42 -5.90 1.53
C TYR A 35 -8.70 -6.55 2.02
N ILE A 36 -9.53 -5.75 2.69
CA ILE A 36 -10.92 -6.06 2.96
C ILE A 36 -11.79 -5.04 2.24
N GLN A 37 -12.92 -5.52 1.74
CA GLN A 37 -13.93 -4.70 1.11
C GLN A 37 -15.28 -5.27 1.53
N GLU A 38 -16.10 -4.45 2.19
CA GLU A 38 -17.37 -4.92 2.77
C GLU A 38 -18.36 -5.37 1.69
N LYS A 39 -18.38 -4.69 0.54
CA LYS A 39 -19.23 -4.99 -0.62
C LYS A 39 -18.54 -4.55 -1.91
N PRO A 40 -18.78 -5.19 -3.07
CA PRO A 40 -18.28 -4.70 -4.35
C PRO A 40 -18.74 -3.25 -4.58
N GLY A 41 -17.76 -2.34 -4.77
CA GLY A 41 -18.00 -0.89 -4.87
C GLY A 41 -17.89 -0.11 -3.55
N ALA A 42 -17.75 -0.80 -2.41
CA ALA A 42 -17.47 -0.18 -1.12
C ALA A 42 -15.99 0.21 -0.99
N SER A 43 -15.69 1.04 0.01
CA SER A 43 -14.34 1.46 0.37
C SER A 43 -13.43 0.25 0.61
N VAL A 44 -12.25 0.30 0.01
CA VAL A 44 -11.20 -0.70 0.20
C VAL A 44 -10.38 -0.32 1.41
N TRP A 45 -10.14 -1.28 2.30
CA TRP A 45 -9.31 -1.11 3.47
C TRP A 45 -8.11 -2.06 3.41
N LEU A 46 -6.92 -1.55 3.69
CA LEU A 46 -5.65 -2.26 3.64
C LEU A 46 -5.17 -2.53 5.06
N ALA A 47 -4.76 -3.77 5.34
CA ALA A 47 -4.26 -4.14 6.65
C ALA A 47 -2.93 -3.42 6.93
N SER A 48 -2.84 -2.70 8.05
CA SER A 48 -1.66 -1.92 8.45
C SER A 48 -0.39 -2.78 8.49
N THR A 49 -0.47 -3.94 9.15
CA THR A 49 0.67 -4.85 9.31
C THR A 49 1.20 -5.35 7.98
N ALA A 50 0.32 -5.63 7.03
CA ALA A 50 0.69 -6.10 5.71
C ALA A 50 1.14 -4.94 4.80
N LEU A 51 0.62 -3.74 5.00
CA LEU A 51 1.07 -2.52 4.35
C LEU A 51 2.53 -2.20 4.71
N GLU A 52 2.88 -2.28 6.00
CA GLU A 52 4.26 -2.09 6.47
C GLU A 52 5.20 -3.19 5.98
N ALA A 53 4.77 -4.45 6.00
CA ALA A 53 5.56 -5.56 5.48
C ALA A 53 5.76 -5.47 3.96
N PHE A 54 4.72 -5.03 3.23
CA PHE A 54 4.79 -4.75 1.81
C PHE A 54 5.83 -3.66 1.57
N LEU A 55 5.71 -2.50 2.23
CA LEU A 55 6.71 -1.46 2.09
C LEU A 55 8.12 -1.92 2.43
N LYS A 56 8.35 -2.65 3.52
CA LYS A 56 9.69 -3.16 3.83
C LYS A 56 10.26 -4.05 2.73
N LYS A 57 9.42 -4.76 1.97
CA LYS A 57 9.85 -5.50 0.77
C LYS A 57 10.17 -4.60 -0.43
N PHE A 58 9.47 -3.47 -0.59
CA PHE A 58 9.65 -2.55 -1.72
C PHE A 58 10.63 -1.39 -1.43
N GLU A 59 10.90 -1.05 -0.17
CA GLU A 59 11.88 -0.06 0.30
C GLU A 59 13.32 -0.52 0.02
N VAL A 60 13.52 -1.82 -0.24
CA VAL A 60 14.79 -2.39 -0.76
C VAL A 60 14.95 -2.19 -2.27
N VAL A 61 14.17 -1.30 -2.89
CA VAL A 61 14.58 -0.62 -4.12
C VAL A 61 14.98 0.81 -3.72
N PRO A 62 16.16 1.02 -3.11
CA PRO A 62 16.74 2.35 -3.12
C PRO A 62 16.73 2.83 -4.56
N LYS A 63 16.38 4.09 -4.78
CA LYS A 63 16.63 4.80 -6.04
C LYS A 63 18.14 4.76 -6.32
N THR A 64 18.67 3.65 -6.82
CA THR A 64 19.69 3.75 -7.86
C THR A 64 18.97 4.36 -9.05
N MET A 65 19.01 5.70 -9.07
CA MET A 65 19.07 6.46 -10.31
C MET A 65 20.13 5.78 -11.19
N TYR A 66 19.71 4.82 -12.01
CA TYR A 66 20.41 4.57 -13.25
C TYR A 66 19.90 5.65 -14.19
N THR A 67 20.53 6.81 -14.12
CA THR A 67 20.57 7.72 -15.26
C THR A 67 21.12 6.87 -16.40
N LEU A 68 20.25 6.46 -17.33
CA LEU A 68 20.68 5.95 -18.63
C LEU A 68 21.44 7.11 -19.29
N GLN A 69 22.75 7.13 -19.10
CA GLN A 69 23.64 7.96 -19.87
C GLN A 69 24.05 7.13 -21.07
N GLU A 70 23.54 7.49 -22.25
CA GLU A 70 23.99 6.95 -23.53
C GLU A 70 25.50 7.14 -23.68
N LYS A 71 26.20 6.06 -24.04
CA LYS A 71 27.49 6.09 -24.71
C LYS A 71 27.62 4.91 -25.66
#